data_AF-G2G7B0-F1
#
_entry.id   AF-G2G7B0-F1
#
_cell.length_a   1.000
_cell.length_b   1.000
_cell.length_c   1.000
_cell.angle_alpha   90.00
_cell.angle_beta   90.00
_cell.angle_gamma   90.00
#
_symmetry.space_group_name_H-M   'P 1'
#
loop_
_entity.id
_entity.type
_entity.pdbx_description
1 polymer ?
#
loop_
_entity_poly.entity_id
_entity_poly.type
_entity_poly.pdbx_seq_one_letter_code
_entity_poly.pdbx_strand_id
1 'polypeptide(L)'
;MPTIEVATLLDHSDAAGRPAILKAAVAAGVLWKCRETTCSRHNDRGEELCRGCGRNRKGHPLSDAQPGLYCAPDEIWERLREEVRDHFLTQAITPLPDAVTFRWQSADHASTWSLTDLVLHHGGRQEPYRTDLQGTEIEESLEEVALAVEPSYLEDLRITLQP
;
A
#
# COMPACT_ATOMS: atom_id res chain seq x y z
N MET A 1 2.55 -1.44 -29.15
CA MET A 1 1.49 -0.51 -28.71
C MET A 1 2.16 0.75 -28.22
N PRO A 2 1.64 1.96 -28.52
CA PRO A 2 2.18 3.18 -27.95
C PRO A 2 1.96 3.18 -26.42
N THR A 3 3.05 3.33 -25.66
CA THR A 3 3.02 3.60 -24.22
C THR A 3 2.93 5.10 -24.06
N ILE A 4 1.81 5.60 -23.52
CA ILE A 4 1.65 7.02 -23.22
C ILE A 4 2.02 7.20 -21.75
N GLU A 5 3.05 8.00 -21.50
CA GLU A 5 3.45 8.38 -20.14
C GLU A 5 2.45 9.39 -19.57
N VAL A 6 1.95 9.11 -18.36
CA VAL A 6 0.91 9.94 -17.73
C VAL A 6 1.44 11.34 -17.43
N ALA A 7 2.71 11.47 -17.03
CA ALA A 7 3.38 12.75 -16.86
C ALA A 7 3.30 13.61 -18.14
N THR A 8 3.64 13.04 -19.30
CA THR A 8 3.57 13.73 -20.59
C THR A 8 2.13 14.15 -20.95
N LEU A 9 1.13 13.30 -20.69
CA LEU A 9 -0.28 13.67 -20.90
C LEU A 9 -0.70 14.85 -20.01
N LEU A 10 -0.24 14.85 -18.76
CA LEU A 10 -0.57 15.92 -17.82
C LEU A 10 0.09 17.23 -18.24
N ASP A 11 1.34 17.22 -18.66
CA ASP A 11 2.09 18.41 -19.08
C ASP A 11 1.48 19.10 -20.31
N HIS A 12 0.83 18.34 -21.18
CA HIS A 12 0.18 18.85 -22.39
C HIS A 12 -1.34 19.05 -22.24
N SER A 13 -1.91 18.84 -21.05
CA SER A 13 -3.34 19.02 -20.78
C SER A 13 -3.66 20.36 -20.12
N ASP A 14 -4.81 20.91 -20.45
CA ASP A 14 -5.34 22.09 -19.75
C ASP A 14 -5.91 21.74 -18.37
N ALA A 15 -6.20 22.76 -17.57
CA ALA A 15 -6.71 22.57 -16.21
C ALA A 15 -8.05 21.79 -16.17
N ALA A 16 -8.85 21.83 -17.23
CA ALA A 16 -10.13 21.14 -17.33
C ALA A 16 -9.97 19.64 -17.67
N GLY A 17 -8.95 19.28 -18.45
CA GLY A 17 -8.66 17.91 -18.87
C GLY A 17 -7.89 17.09 -17.83
N ARG A 18 -7.07 17.74 -17.00
CA ARG A 18 -6.26 17.08 -15.96
C ARG A 18 -7.07 16.14 -15.05
N PRO A 19 -8.23 16.52 -14.47
CA PRO A 19 -9.01 15.63 -13.62
C PRO A 19 -9.45 14.33 -14.31
N ALA A 20 -9.80 14.40 -15.59
CA ALA A 20 -10.24 13.23 -16.36
C ALA A 20 -9.06 12.29 -16.66
N ILE A 21 -7.89 12.83 -17.03
CA ILE A 21 -6.66 12.07 -17.26
C ILE A 21 -6.23 11.34 -15.98
N LEU A 22 -6.23 12.05 -14.85
CA LEU A 22 -5.87 11.48 -13.56
C LEU A 22 -6.85 10.39 -13.13
N LYS A 23 -8.16 10.61 -13.28
CA LYS A 23 -9.18 9.60 -12.99
C LYS A 23 -9.02 8.36 -13.87
N ALA A 24 -8.77 8.54 -15.17
CA ALA A 24 -8.57 7.45 -16.10
C ALA A 24 -7.28 6.67 -15.79
N ALA A 25 -6.18 7.35 -15.47
CA ALA A 25 -4.92 6.74 -15.10
C ALA A 25 -4.99 5.99 -13.76
N VAL A 26 -5.75 6.48 -12.78
CA VAL A 26 -6.06 5.73 -11.54
C VAL A 26 -6.90 4.49 -11.85
N ALA A 27 -7.98 4.65 -12.63
CA ALA A 27 -8.84 3.52 -13.00
C ALA A 27 -8.11 2.46 -13.84
N ALA A 28 -7.16 2.89 -14.68
CA ALA A 28 -6.34 2.03 -15.51
C ALA A 28 -5.17 1.38 -14.75
N GLY A 29 -4.99 1.68 -13.46
CA GLY A 29 -3.92 1.10 -12.67
C GLY A 29 -2.54 1.72 -12.93
N VAL A 30 -2.45 2.92 -13.51
CA VAL A 30 -1.17 3.57 -13.84
C VAL A 30 -0.76 4.58 -12.78
N LEU A 31 -1.73 5.23 -12.12
CA LEU A 31 -1.51 6.16 -11.01
C LEU A 31 -2.13 5.65 -9.71
N TRP A 32 -1.45 5.86 -8.60
CA TRP A 32 -1.95 5.51 -7.28
C TRP A 32 -2.69 6.69 -6.66
N LYS A 33 -3.85 6.42 -6.05
CA LYS A 33 -4.63 7.42 -5.31
C LYS A 33 -4.12 7.51 -3.87
N CYS A 34 -3.85 8.71 -3.39
CA CYS A 34 -3.65 8.95 -1.97
C CYS A 34 -4.91 8.60 -1.16
N ARG A 35 -4.73 8.07 0.04
CA ARG A 35 -5.84 7.77 0.96
C ARG A 35 -6.31 8.98 1.75
N GLU A 36 -5.49 10.02 1.84
CA GLU A 36 -5.90 11.29 2.42
C GLU A 36 -6.81 12.04 1.44
N THR A 37 -8.04 12.29 1.86
CA THR A 37 -9.09 12.95 1.05
C THR A 37 -8.69 14.36 0.60
N THR A 38 -7.73 14.98 1.31
CA THR A 38 -7.20 16.30 1.02
C THR A 38 -5.89 16.30 0.19
N CYS A 39 -5.29 15.14 -0.11
CA CYS A 39 -4.06 15.07 -0.95
C CYS A 39 -4.42 15.23 -2.43
N SER A 40 -3.88 16.27 -3.07
CA SER A 40 -4.06 16.53 -4.51
C SER A 40 -3.00 15.87 -5.40
N ARG A 41 -1.99 15.20 -4.81
CA ARG A 41 -0.87 14.59 -5.53
C ARG A 41 -1.20 13.18 -6.00
N HIS A 42 -0.75 12.86 -7.21
CA HIS A 42 -0.86 11.56 -7.85
C HIS A 42 0.55 10.99 -8.00
N ASN A 43 0.71 9.67 -7.81
CA ASN A 43 2.03 9.04 -7.87
C ASN A 43 2.10 8.01 -9.00
N ASP A 44 3.19 8.08 -9.78
CA ASP A 44 3.52 7.11 -10.82
C ASP A 44 4.00 5.82 -10.15
N ARG A 45 3.46 4.67 -10.59
CA ARG A 45 3.92 3.31 -10.25
C ARG A 45 4.02 2.90 -8.78
N GLY A 46 3.66 3.75 -7.84
CA GLY A 46 3.57 3.35 -6.44
C GLY A 46 4.87 3.47 -5.68
N GLU A 47 5.90 4.08 -6.27
CA GLU A 47 7.26 4.30 -5.74
C GLU A 47 7.34 5.31 -4.56
N GLU A 48 6.22 5.93 -4.20
CA GLU A 48 6.07 6.90 -3.10
C GLU A 48 4.61 6.86 -2.58
N LEU A 49 4.40 6.73 -1.27
CA LEU A 49 3.14 7.19 -0.66
C LEU A 49 3.00 8.71 -0.92
N CYS A 50 1.85 9.17 -1.45
CA CYS A 50 1.56 10.58 -1.81
C CYS A 50 2.27 11.58 -0.88
N ARG A 51 3.12 12.48 -1.42
CA ARG A 51 3.66 13.63 -0.66
C ARG A 51 2.58 14.68 -0.37
N GLY A 52 1.67 14.34 0.52
CA GLY A 52 0.81 15.27 1.25
C GLY A 52 0.58 14.81 2.69
N CYS A 53 0.59 13.49 2.93
CA CYS A 53 0.56 12.86 4.26
C CYS A 53 1.80 12.00 4.54
N GLY A 54 2.77 11.96 3.61
CA GLY A 54 3.94 11.08 3.63
C GLY A 54 4.96 11.44 4.70
N ARG A 55 4.53 11.74 5.93
CA ARG A 55 5.36 11.83 7.12
C ARG A 55 4.69 11.09 8.28
N ASN A 56 5.47 10.37 9.09
CA ASN A 56 4.97 9.70 10.30
C ASN A 56 4.60 10.71 11.40
N ARG A 57 4.12 10.23 12.56
CA ARG A 57 3.77 11.08 13.72
C ARG A 57 4.95 11.94 14.23
N LYS A 58 6.20 11.59 13.88
CA LYS A 58 7.43 12.32 14.21
C LYS A 58 7.91 13.25 13.09
N GLY A 59 7.16 13.33 11.98
CA GLY A 59 7.51 14.16 10.85
C GLY A 59 8.53 13.54 9.89
N HIS A 60 8.92 12.26 10.03
CA HIS A 60 9.85 11.61 9.08
C HIS A 60 9.12 11.16 7.82
N PRO A 61 9.72 11.28 6.61
CA PRO A 61 9.12 10.81 5.37
C PRO A 61 8.67 9.35 5.46
N LEU A 62 7.44 9.08 5.03
CA LEU A 62 6.95 7.72 4.80
C LEU A 62 7.43 7.28 3.43
N SER A 63 8.13 6.16 3.36
CA SER A 63 8.59 5.55 2.11
C SER A 63 8.05 4.13 2.01
N ASP A 64 8.21 3.53 0.85
CA ASP A 64 7.83 2.12 0.63
C ASP A 64 8.72 1.15 1.41
N ALA A 65 9.95 1.58 1.76
CA ALA A 65 10.85 0.88 2.67
C ALA A 65 10.33 0.88 4.12
N GLN A 66 9.73 2.00 4.55
CA GLN A 66 9.14 2.19 5.88
C GLN A 66 7.65 2.52 5.76
N PRO A 67 6.81 1.49 5.57
CA PRO A 67 5.40 1.65 5.31
C PRO A 67 4.64 2.20 6.51
N GLY A 68 4.51 3.53 6.57
CA GLY A 68 3.49 4.18 7.39
C GLY A 68 3.97 4.78 8.72
N LEU A 69 3.00 5.31 9.45
CA LEU A 69 3.08 6.22 10.61
C LEU A 69 3.93 5.74 11.81
N TYR A 70 4.58 4.60 11.69
CA TYR A 70 5.16 3.79 12.73
C TYR A 70 6.69 3.77 12.65
N CYS A 71 7.35 3.64 13.79
CA CYS A 71 8.80 3.46 13.86
C CYS A 71 9.09 2.03 14.36
N ALA A 72 9.25 1.09 13.43
CA ALA A 72 9.82 -0.23 13.72
C ALA A 72 11.25 -0.33 13.12
N PRO A 73 12.10 -1.24 13.63
CA PRO A 73 13.37 -1.59 12.99
C PRO A 73 13.19 -2.01 11.53
N ASP A 74 14.16 -1.68 10.67
CA ASP A 74 14.10 -1.94 9.23
C ASP A 74 14.00 -3.45 8.95
N GLU A 75 14.64 -4.27 9.77
CA GLU A 75 14.65 -5.73 9.65
C GLU A 75 13.24 -6.35 9.80
N ILE A 76 12.39 -5.74 10.64
CA ILE A 76 10.99 -6.20 10.80
C ILE A 76 10.19 -5.90 9.52
N TRP A 77 10.40 -4.74 8.92
CA TRP A 77 9.73 -4.37 7.66
C TRP A 77 10.22 -5.19 6.48
N GLU A 78 11.52 -5.44 6.39
CA GLU A 78 12.11 -6.27 5.35
C GLU A 78 11.57 -7.69 5.41
N ARG A 79 11.58 -8.33 6.59
CA ARG A 79 11.02 -9.67 6.75
C ARG A 79 9.54 -9.73 6.38
N LEU A 80 8.70 -8.81 6.88
CA LEU A 80 7.27 -8.78 6.51
C LEU A 80 7.10 -8.64 4.98
N ARG A 81 7.91 -7.80 4.33
CA ARG A 81 7.87 -7.63 2.87
C ARG A 81 8.23 -8.93 2.14
N GLU A 82 9.26 -9.63 2.60
CA GLU A 82 9.69 -10.91 2.04
C GLU A 82 8.60 -11.97 2.16
N GLU A 83 8.04 -12.17 3.36
CA GLU A 83 6.98 -13.16 3.60
C GLU A 83 5.73 -12.90 2.73
N VAL A 84 5.32 -11.64 2.66
CA VAL A 84 4.16 -11.27 1.82
C VAL A 84 4.48 -11.53 0.35
N ARG A 85 5.66 -11.12 -0.14
CA ARG A 85 6.06 -11.35 -1.54
C ARG A 85 6.10 -12.85 -1.87
N ASP A 86 6.71 -13.65 -1.02
CA ASP A 86 6.93 -15.08 -1.25
C ASP A 86 5.60 -15.84 -1.23
N HIS A 87 4.66 -15.44 -0.37
CA HIS A 87 3.29 -15.94 -0.41
C HIS A 87 2.61 -15.70 -1.76
N PHE A 88 2.63 -14.45 -2.28
CA PHE A 88 1.99 -14.15 -3.58
C PHE A 88 2.66 -14.88 -4.75
N LEU A 89 3.98 -15.05 -4.70
CA LEU A 89 4.73 -15.86 -5.69
C LEU A 89 4.34 -17.33 -5.61
N THR A 90 4.22 -17.89 -4.41
CA THR A 90 3.84 -19.30 -4.17
C THR A 90 2.42 -19.59 -4.63
N GLN A 91 1.50 -18.64 -4.43
CA GLN A 91 0.12 -18.73 -4.95
C GLN A 91 0.01 -18.52 -6.47
N ALA A 92 1.13 -18.31 -7.16
CA ALA A 92 1.21 -18.04 -8.60
C ALA A 92 0.31 -16.87 -9.05
N ILE A 93 0.13 -15.86 -8.19
CA ILE A 93 -0.69 -14.69 -8.49
C ILE A 93 0.07 -13.81 -9.50
N THR A 94 -0.50 -13.66 -10.69
CA THR A 94 0.07 -12.89 -11.80
C THR A 94 -0.95 -11.90 -12.37
N PRO A 95 -0.59 -10.62 -12.54
CA PRO A 95 0.69 -10.01 -12.14
C PRO A 95 0.85 -9.96 -10.61
N LEU A 96 2.09 -9.95 -10.12
CA LEU A 96 2.37 -9.73 -8.69
C LEU A 96 1.75 -8.39 -8.27
N PRO A 97 1.09 -8.29 -7.10
CA PRO A 97 0.63 -7.01 -6.60
C PRO A 97 1.81 -6.11 -6.27
N ASP A 98 1.66 -4.82 -6.54
CA ASP A 98 2.68 -3.83 -6.24
C ASP A 98 2.69 -3.49 -4.74
N ALA A 99 1.53 -3.60 -4.09
CA ALA A 99 1.40 -3.49 -2.63
C ALA A 99 0.20 -4.27 -2.10
N VAL A 100 0.19 -4.47 -0.79
CA VAL A 100 -0.86 -5.14 -0.03
C VAL A 100 -1.21 -4.28 1.17
N THR A 101 -2.50 -4.13 1.48
CA THR A 101 -2.97 -3.42 2.67
C THR A 101 -3.65 -4.37 3.64
N PHE A 102 -3.20 -4.32 4.88
CA PHE A 102 -3.76 -4.96 6.06
C PHE A 102 -4.50 -3.91 6.88
N ARG A 103 -5.66 -4.27 7.41
CA ARG A 103 -6.44 -3.39 8.29
C ARG A 103 -6.31 -3.84 9.73
N TRP A 104 -6.03 -2.92 10.65
CA TRP A 104 -6.09 -3.20 12.07
C TRP A 104 -7.55 -3.36 12.51
N GLN A 105 -7.88 -4.56 12.98
CA GLN A 105 -9.17 -4.85 13.59
C GLN A 105 -9.03 -4.72 15.10
N SER A 106 -9.79 -3.81 15.72
CA SER A 106 -9.97 -3.83 17.18
C SER A 106 -11.44 -4.09 17.49
N ALA A 107 -11.73 -5.34 17.83
CA ALA A 107 -13.01 -5.76 18.36
C ALA A 107 -12.70 -6.48 19.68
N ASP A 108 -12.47 -5.70 20.73
CA ASP A 108 -12.29 -6.08 22.13
C ASP A 108 -11.41 -7.32 22.45
N HIS A 109 -10.32 -7.05 23.19
CA HIS A 109 -9.38 -8.02 23.77
C HIS A 109 -8.45 -8.81 22.83
N ALA A 110 -8.65 -8.79 21.53
CA ALA A 110 -7.71 -9.35 20.55
C ALA A 110 -7.51 -8.39 19.35
N SER A 111 -6.92 -7.22 19.60
CA SER A 111 -6.56 -6.30 18.53
C SER A 111 -5.48 -6.93 17.65
N THR A 112 -5.77 -7.12 16.37
CA THR A 112 -4.83 -7.74 15.43
C THR A 112 -5.01 -7.20 14.01
N TRP A 113 -4.03 -7.44 13.15
CA TRP A 113 -4.17 -7.19 11.72
C TRP A 113 -5.15 -8.18 11.12
N SER A 114 -6.00 -7.71 10.20
CA SER A 114 -6.88 -8.59 9.46
C SER A 114 -6.07 -9.53 8.56
N LEU A 115 -6.28 -10.84 8.75
CA LEU A 115 -5.67 -11.91 7.97
C LEU A 115 -6.59 -12.43 6.84
N THR A 116 -7.80 -11.87 6.73
CA THR A 116 -8.85 -12.36 5.82
C THR A 116 -9.45 -11.27 4.92
N ASP A 117 -9.33 -10.00 5.29
CA ASP A 117 -9.84 -8.85 4.54
C ASP A 117 -8.69 -7.95 4.08
N LEU A 118 -7.85 -8.48 3.18
CA LEU A 118 -6.73 -7.75 2.59
C LEU A 118 -7.15 -7.02 1.32
N VAL A 119 -6.40 -5.98 0.96
CA VAL A 119 -6.54 -5.28 -0.32
C VAL A 119 -5.23 -5.36 -1.10
N LEU A 120 -5.26 -5.95 -2.29
CA LEU A 120 -4.16 -5.94 -3.24
C LEU A 120 -4.20 -4.67 -4.07
N HIS A 121 -3.03 -4.12 -4.35
CA HIS A 121 -2.86 -2.95 -5.19
C HIS A 121 -2.07 -3.36 -6.43
N HIS A 122 -2.67 -3.16 -7.60
CA HIS A 122 -2.03 -3.25 -8.91
C HIS A 122 -2.07 -1.86 -9.52
N GLY A 123 -1.09 -1.06 -9.16
CA GLY A 123 -1.07 0.35 -9.48
C GLY A 123 -2.19 1.11 -8.78
N GLY A 124 -2.99 1.82 -9.56
CA GLY A 124 -4.26 2.44 -9.13
C GLY A 124 -5.44 1.50 -8.93
N ARG A 125 -5.35 0.23 -9.33
CA ARG A 125 -6.43 -0.77 -9.18
C ARG A 125 -6.32 -1.45 -7.82
N GLN A 126 -7.47 -1.59 -7.14
CA GLN A 126 -7.58 -2.27 -5.86
C GLN A 126 -8.48 -3.49 -5.97
N GLU A 127 -8.03 -4.61 -5.41
CA GLU A 127 -8.78 -5.87 -5.43
C GLU A 127 -8.84 -6.47 -4.03
N PRO A 128 -10.02 -6.91 -3.56
CA PRO A 128 -10.12 -7.61 -2.28
C PRO A 128 -9.45 -8.98 -2.40
N TYR A 129 -8.67 -9.34 -1.38
CA TYR A 129 -8.05 -10.65 -1.25
C TYR A 129 -8.61 -11.35 -0.03
N ARG A 130 -9.26 -12.49 -0.27
CA ARG A 130 -10.10 -13.21 0.70
C ARG A 130 -9.51 -14.54 1.15
N THR A 131 -8.25 -14.79 0.82
CA THR A 131 -7.56 -15.98 1.33
C THR A 131 -7.22 -15.76 2.78
N ASP A 132 -7.48 -16.78 3.59
CA ASP A 132 -7.11 -16.78 5.00
C ASP A 132 -5.61 -16.96 5.17
N LEU A 133 -4.98 -16.06 5.92
CA LEU A 133 -3.55 -16.07 6.22
C LEU A 133 -3.24 -16.55 7.64
N GLN A 134 -4.19 -17.14 8.35
CA GLN A 134 -3.94 -17.79 9.65
C GLN A 134 -2.94 -18.94 9.52
N GLY A 135 -2.01 -19.02 10.48
CA GLY A 135 -0.94 -20.00 10.55
C GLY A 135 0.17 -19.80 9.52
N THR A 136 0.28 -18.60 8.93
CA THR A 136 1.34 -18.27 7.98
C THR A 136 2.43 -17.42 8.63
N GLU A 137 3.61 -17.41 8.02
CA GLU A 137 4.74 -16.56 8.39
C GLU A 137 4.41 -15.05 8.30
N ILE A 138 3.38 -14.69 7.51
CA ILE A 138 2.83 -13.34 7.44
C ILE A 138 2.13 -12.97 8.75
N GLU A 139 1.36 -13.88 9.36
CA GLU A 139 0.70 -13.64 10.65
C GLU A 139 1.74 -13.34 11.72
N GLU A 140 2.76 -14.20 11.85
CA GLU A 140 3.84 -14.03 12.82
C GLU A 140 4.57 -12.68 12.62
N SER A 141 4.89 -12.33 11.37
CA SER A 141 5.54 -11.06 11.03
C SER A 141 4.67 -9.84 11.37
N LEU A 142 3.35 -9.93 11.16
CA LEU A 142 2.39 -8.87 11.49
C LEU A 142 2.22 -8.69 13.00
N GLU A 143 2.26 -9.77 13.78
CA GLU A 143 2.27 -9.71 15.24
C GLU A 143 3.52 -8.99 15.76
N GLU A 144 4.69 -9.31 15.20
CA GLU A 144 5.94 -8.61 15.56
C GLU A 144 5.89 -7.12 15.22
N VAL A 145 5.31 -6.74 14.07
CA VAL A 145 5.04 -5.34 13.74
C VAL A 145 4.12 -4.71 14.78
N ALA A 146 3.01 -5.36 15.14
CA ALA A 146 2.05 -4.83 16.09
C ALA A 146 2.69 -4.55 17.47
N LEU A 147 3.55 -5.45 17.93
CA LEU A 147 4.34 -5.27 19.16
C LEU A 147 5.31 -4.09 19.08
N ALA A 148 5.91 -3.85 17.92
CA ALA A 148 6.87 -2.77 17.73
C ALA A 148 6.22 -1.38 17.61
N VAL A 149 4.99 -1.29 17.11
CA VAL A 149 4.42 -0.01 16.64
C VAL A 149 3.15 0.45 17.34
N GLU A 150 2.49 -0.44 18.10
CA GLU A 150 1.24 -0.17 18.82
C GLU A 150 0.15 0.48 17.94
N PRO A 151 -0.44 -0.25 16.98
CA PRO A 151 -1.43 0.29 16.06
C PRO A 151 -2.72 0.75 16.75
N SER A 152 -3.36 1.78 16.20
CA SER A 152 -4.66 2.30 16.64
C SER A 152 -5.80 1.72 15.82
N TYR A 153 -7.02 1.77 16.37
CA TYR A 153 -8.23 1.23 15.73
C TYR A 153 -8.43 1.77 14.30
N LEU A 154 -8.73 0.86 13.35
CA LEU A 154 -8.94 1.12 11.92
C LEU A 154 -7.74 1.73 11.18
N GLU A 155 -6.54 1.69 11.76
CA GLU A 155 -5.33 2.03 11.02
C GLU A 155 -5.06 0.93 9.98
N ASP A 156 -4.61 1.34 8.80
CA ASP A 156 -4.27 0.44 7.72
C ASP A 156 -2.75 0.44 7.53
N LEU A 157 -2.14 -0.74 7.49
CA LEU A 157 -0.73 -0.98 7.17
C LEU A 157 -0.62 -1.40 5.70
N ARG A 158 0.18 -0.69 4.91
CA ARG A 158 0.36 -0.99 3.48
C ARG A 158 1.81 -1.36 3.20
N ILE A 159 2.06 -2.57 2.74
CA ILE A 159 3.38 -3.09 2.39
C ILE A 159 3.55 -3.12 0.87
N THR A 160 4.60 -2.52 0.32
CA THR A 160 4.96 -2.65 -1.10
C THR A 160 5.78 -3.92 -1.34
N LEU A 161 5.58 -4.55 -2.49
CA LEU A 161 6.26 -5.81 -2.85
C LEU A 161 7.27 -5.64 -4.00
N GLN A 162 7.36 -4.42 -4.56
CA GLN A 162 8.40 -4.09 -5.52
C GLN A 162 9.76 -3.87 -4.80
N PRO A 163 10.87 -4.27 -5.43
CA PRO A 163 12.22 -4.06 -4.90
C PRO A 163 12.63 -2.59 -4.83
#